data_AF-A0A535YTB0-F1
#
_entry.id   AF-A0A535YTB0-F1
#
_cell.length_a   1.000
_cell.length_b   1.000
_cell.length_c   1.000
_cell.angle_alpha   90.00
_cell.angle_beta   90.00
_cell.angle_gamma   90.00
#
_symmetry.space_group_name_H-M   'P 1'
#
loop_
_entity.id
_entity.type
_entity.pdbx_description
1 polymer ?
#
loop_
_entity_poly.entity_id
_entity_poly.type
_entity_poly.pdbx_seq_one_letter_code
_entity_poly.pdbx_strand_id
1 'polypeptide(L)'
;LLINTVQKLPGTEHVIPCRYAIFASGQIMDFAQDQGVPLTPRKLMEADTGGHTKLDKLFAGGDCVEGPSFIVNAIAWGHRTARSINEYLGAAIPRDAKPITVIETTDDHREADYYNREEPPILPADKRMDMTPVELPWNDEQAITAALRCFQCDTVHHVDESTCILCGACDDVCPEKALDVVVYGENRDTSSGGFVEICNTVLGEEFGGKAGKILVNYDRCTNCRICEDHCPVNCITFQRVRFRDDAMQMIPLTPVASRDRMPANAV
;
A
#
# COMPACT_ATOMS: atom_id res chain seq x y z
N LEU A 1 -5.31 6.70 19.63
CA LEU A 1 -5.66 7.94 20.35
C LEU A 1 -7.16 8.23 20.13
N LEU A 2 -8.02 7.63 20.95
CA LEU A 2 -9.45 7.98 20.97
C LEU A 2 -9.60 9.21 21.88
N ILE A 3 -9.58 10.41 21.28
CA ILE A 3 -9.91 11.65 21.99
C ILE A 3 -11.44 11.67 22.17
N ASN A 4 -11.95 10.91 23.14
CA ASN A 4 -13.39 10.82 23.39
C ASN A 4 -13.95 11.98 24.23
N THR A 5 -13.12 12.95 24.58
CA THR A 5 -13.55 14.12 25.36
C THR A 5 -12.79 15.35 24.91
N VAL A 6 -13.41 16.15 24.04
CA VAL A 6 -12.98 17.53 23.78
C VAL A 6 -13.34 18.36 25.01
N GLN A 7 -12.35 18.76 25.80
CA GLN A 7 -12.56 19.74 26.86
C GLN A 7 -12.49 21.14 26.26
N LYS A 8 -13.60 21.88 26.35
CA LYS A 8 -13.62 23.30 25.97
C LYS A 8 -12.77 24.07 26.97
N LEU A 9 -11.80 24.83 26.49
CA LEU A 9 -11.00 25.73 27.31
C LEU A 9 -11.73 27.09 27.39
N PRO A 10 -12.20 27.52 28.57
CA PRO A 10 -12.93 28.78 28.70
C PRO A 10 -12.04 29.98 28.34
N GLY A 11 -12.59 30.98 27.64
CA GLY A 11 -11.87 32.20 27.27
C GLY A 11 -10.98 32.08 26.02
N THR A 12 -11.03 30.96 25.31
CA THR A 12 -10.31 30.76 24.03
C THR A 12 -11.21 30.89 22.81
N GLU A 13 -12.42 31.40 22.97
CA GLU A 13 -13.32 31.71 21.87
C GLU A 13 -12.72 32.79 20.97
N HIS A 14 -12.63 32.52 19.68
CA HIS A 14 -12.11 33.47 18.70
C HIS A 14 -12.94 33.43 17.43
N VAL A 15 -13.08 34.58 16.78
CA VAL A 15 -13.77 34.70 15.50
C VAL A 15 -12.72 34.61 14.39
N ILE A 16 -12.83 33.60 13.54
CA ILE A 16 -11.97 33.43 12.37
C ILE A 16 -12.72 33.98 11.14
N PRO A 17 -12.31 35.13 10.57
CA PRO A 17 -12.90 35.60 9.32
C PRO A 17 -12.55 34.60 8.21
N CYS A 18 -13.56 34.02 7.57
CA CYS A 18 -13.38 33.09 6.46
C CYS A 18 -14.33 33.41 5.32
N ARG A 19 -13.90 33.11 4.09
CA ARG A 19 -14.74 33.20 2.89
C ARG A 19 -15.52 31.91 2.64
N TYR A 20 -14.94 30.77 3.04
CA TYR A 20 -15.52 29.45 2.92
C TYR A 20 -15.35 28.70 4.23
N ALA A 21 -16.38 27.97 4.63
CA ALA A 21 -16.34 27.02 5.73
C ALA A 21 -16.63 25.63 5.15
N ILE A 22 -15.70 24.69 5.35
CA ILE A 22 -15.82 23.31 4.88
C ILE A 22 -16.12 22.45 6.08
N PHE A 23 -17.27 21.77 6.06
CA PHE A 23 -17.67 20.87 7.14
C PHE A 23 -17.07 19.49 6.91
N ALA A 24 -16.23 19.04 7.84
CA ALA A 24 -15.76 17.66 7.89
C ALA A 24 -16.87 16.76 8.43
N SER A 25 -17.82 16.40 7.56
CA SER A 25 -18.89 15.47 7.90
C SER A 25 -18.32 14.08 8.16
N GLY A 26 -18.82 13.43 9.22
CA GLY A 26 -18.57 12.02 9.45
C GLY A 26 -19.30 11.14 8.44
N GLN A 27 -19.03 9.85 8.50
CA GLN A 27 -19.71 8.83 7.71
C GLN A 27 -20.71 8.06 8.56
N ILE A 28 -21.83 7.68 7.95
CA ILE A 28 -22.82 6.76 8.52
C ILE A 28 -23.06 5.64 7.52
N MET A 29 -23.28 4.42 8.01
CA MET A 29 -23.65 3.32 7.13
C MET A 29 -25.10 3.51 6.67
N ASP A 30 -25.28 3.68 5.37
CA ASP A 30 -26.60 3.71 4.72
C ASP A 30 -26.99 2.28 4.32
N PHE A 31 -27.54 1.54 5.27
CA PHE A 31 -28.02 0.17 5.06
C PHE A 31 -29.47 0.07 5.49
N ALA A 32 -30.31 -0.50 4.61
CA ALA A 32 -31.70 -0.76 4.91
C ALA A 32 -31.78 -1.72 6.11
N GLN A 33 -32.24 -1.22 7.25
CA GLN A 33 -32.20 -1.95 8.53
C GLN A 33 -33.17 -3.15 8.59
N ASP A 34 -33.92 -3.39 7.52
CA ASP A 34 -34.98 -4.40 7.40
C ASP A 34 -34.52 -5.72 6.74
N GLN A 35 -33.25 -5.83 6.35
CA GLN A 35 -32.71 -6.99 5.62
C GLN A 35 -32.41 -8.21 6.51
N GLY A 36 -32.82 -8.19 7.79
CA GLY A 36 -32.61 -9.30 8.72
C GLY A 36 -31.17 -9.49 9.22
N VAL A 37 -30.24 -8.61 8.81
CA VAL A 37 -28.84 -8.63 9.25
C VAL A 37 -28.73 -8.09 10.67
N PRO A 38 -28.13 -8.83 11.63
CA PRO A 38 -27.94 -8.35 12.99
C PRO A 38 -27.06 -7.08 13.02
N LEU A 39 -27.48 -6.11 13.82
CA LEU A 39 -26.77 -4.83 13.98
C LEU A 39 -26.32 -4.62 15.42
N THR A 40 -25.19 -3.95 15.59
CA THR A 40 -24.72 -3.42 16.87
C THR A 40 -25.56 -2.22 17.31
N PRO A 41 -25.46 -1.76 18.58
CA PRO A 41 -26.12 -0.53 19.04
C PRO A 41 -25.72 0.74 18.26
N ARG A 42 -24.57 0.73 17.59
CA ARG A 42 -24.11 1.81 16.70
C ARG A 42 -24.70 1.73 15.29
N LYS A 43 -25.64 0.81 15.06
CA LYS A 43 -26.25 0.53 13.75
C LYS A 43 -25.24 0.04 12.71
N LEU A 44 -24.15 -0.61 13.13
CA LEU A 44 -23.19 -1.29 12.26
C LEU A 44 -23.52 -2.78 12.16
N MET A 45 -23.10 -3.48 11.11
CA MET A 45 -23.25 -4.93 10.99
C MET A 45 -22.51 -5.66 12.11
N GLU A 46 -23.19 -6.59 12.77
CA GLU A 46 -22.60 -7.43 13.81
C GLU A 46 -21.87 -8.61 13.17
N ALA A 47 -20.54 -8.64 13.31
CA ALA A 47 -19.70 -9.73 12.85
C ALA A 47 -18.55 -9.99 13.83
N ASP A 48 -18.03 -11.22 13.86
CA ASP A 48 -16.82 -11.56 14.62
C ASP A 48 -15.54 -11.01 13.94
N THR A 49 -14.37 -11.27 14.53
CA THR A 49 -13.08 -10.79 14.00
C THR A 49 -12.68 -11.39 12.65
N GLY A 50 -13.27 -12.54 12.28
CA GLY A 50 -13.14 -13.16 10.95
C GLY A 50 -14.19 -12.68 9.95
N GLY A 51 -15.16 -11.87 10.39
CA GLY A 51 -16.25 -11.37 9.56
C GLY A 51 -17.46 -12.28 9.48
N HIS A 52 -17.59 -13.31 10.33
CA HIS A 52 -18.79 -14.13 10.38
C HIS A 52 -19.93 -13.35 11.05
N THR A 53 -21.08 -13.29 10.38
CA THR A 53 -22.32 -12.80 10.99
C THR A 53 -23.08 -13.95 11.67
N LYS A 54 -24.17 -13.66 12.38
CA LYS A 54 -25.05 -14.72 12.92
C LYS A 54 -25.90 -15.42 11.85
N LEU A 55 -25.95 -14.89 10.63
CA LEU A 55 -26.65 -15.51 9.51
C LEU A 55 -25.69 -16.44 8.76
N ASP A 56 -26.11 -17.69 8.57
CA ASP A 56 -25.34 -18.65 7.78
C ASP A 56 -25.08 -18.11 6.37
N LYS A 57 -23.85 -18.29 5.88
CA LYS A 57 -23.36 -17.83 4.56
C LYS A 57 -23.26 -16.31 4.37
N LEU A 58 -23.54 -15.51 5.40
CA LEU A 58 -23.36 -14.07 5.34
C LEU A 58 -22.12 -13.64 6.14
N PHE A 59 -21.24 -12.92 5.44
CA PHE A 59 -20.01 -12.37 5.99
C PHE A 59 -20.00 -10.85 5.82
N ALA A 60 -19.35 -10.14 6.73
CA ALA A 60 -19.21 -8.69 6.69
C ALA A 60 -17.81 -8.26 7.14
N GLY A 61 -17.33 -7.13 6.62
CA GLY A 61 -16.03 -6.57 6.98
C GLY A 61 -15.87 -5.15 6.44
N GLY A 62 -15.00 -4.37 7.08
CA GLY A 62 -14.71 -2.98 6.75
C GLY A 62 -15.53 -2.02 7.60
N ASP A 63 -15.76 -0.81 7.09
CA ASP A 63 -16.44 0.25 7.83
C ASP A 63 -17.88 -0.10 8.22
N CYS A 64 -18.53 -1.03 7.51
CA CYS A 64 -19.85 -1.53 7.87
C CYS A 64 -19.86 -2.33 9.17
N VAL A 65 -18.71 -2.85 9.62
CA VAL A 65 -18.54 -3.60 10.88
C VAL A 65 -17.82 -2.76 11.93
N GLU A 66 -16.68 -2.15 11.58
CA GLU A 66 -15.83 -1.38 12.51
C GLU A 66 -16.32 0.05 12.73
N GLY A 67 -17.04 0.61 11.76
CA GLY A 67 -17.30 2.04 11.64
C GLY A 67 -16.18 2.75 10.85
N PRO A 68 -16.33 4.07 10.61
CA PRO A 68 -15.38 4.85 9.82
C PRO A 68 -13.95 4.73 10.37
N SER A 69 -13.06 4.16 9.58
CA SER A 69 -11.68 3.84 9.97
C SER A 69 -10.70 4.21 8.84
N PHE A 70 -9.41 3.93 9.04
CA PHE A 70 -8.44 4.12 7.96
C PHE A 70 -8.65 3.08 6.85
N ILE A 71 -8.37 3.46 5.60
CA ILE A 71 -8.47 2.55 4.44
C ILE A 71 -7.69 1.24 4.63
N VAL A 72 -6.55 1.29 5.34
CA VAL A 72 -5.75 0.11 5.68
C VAL A 72 -6.51 -0.90 6.53
N ASN A 73 -7.42 -0.44 7.40
CA ASN A 73 -8.26 -1.30 8.22
C ASN A 73 -9.36 -1.95 7.37
N ALA A 74 -9.96 -1.21 6.44
CA ALA A 74 -10.93 -1.76 5.49
C ALA A 74 -10.28 -2.84 4.59
N ILE A 75 -9.06 -2.61 4.09
CA ILE A 75 -8.28 -3.61 3.35
C ILE A 75 -8.02 -4.83 4.23
N ALA A 76 -7.55 -4.64 5.48
CA ALA A 76 -7.30 -5.73 6.39
C ALA A 76 -8.57 -6.57 6.69
N TRP A 77 -9.74 -5.93 6.80
CA TRP A 77 -11.02 -6.63 6.86
C TRP A 77 -11.29 -7.46 5.61
N GLY A 78 -11.10 -6.89 4.41
CA GLY A 78 -11.27 -7.62 3.15
C GLY A 78 -10.47 -8.91 3.12
N HIS A 79 -9.20 -8.87 3.51
CA HIS A 79 -8.32 -10.04 3.61
C HIS A 79 -8.84 -11.09 4.62
N ARG A 80 -9.21 -10.65 5.83
CA ARG A 80 -9.73 -11.56 6.87
C ARG A 80 -11.04 -12.21 6.47
N THR A 81 -11.99 -11.42 5.97
CA THR A 81 -13.31 -11.88 5.55
C THR A 81 -13.21 -12.82 4.35
N ALA A 82 -12.37 -12.52 3.36
CA ALA A 82 -12.15 -13.39 2.20
C ALA A 82 -11.58 -14.77 2.61
N ARG A 83 -10.64 -14.78 3.56
CA ARG A 83 -10.12 -16.01 4.15
C ARG A 83 -11.21 -16.83 4.82
N SER A 84 -12.03 -16.22 5.68
CA SER A 84 -13.11 -16.93 6.38
C SER A 84 -14.16 -17.48 5.41
N ILE A 85 -14.47 -16.75 4.33
CA ILE A 85 -15.31 -17.27 3.24
C ILE A 85 -14.68 -18.51 2.61
N ASN A 86 -13.38 -18.47 2.32
CA ASN A 86 -12.69 -19.58 1.67
C ASN A 86 -12.58 -20.82 2.59
N GLU A 87 -12.33 -20.63 3.90
CA GLU A 87 -12.44 -21.71 4.91
C GLU A 87 -13.85 -22.30 4.97
N TYR A 88 -14.89 -21.46 4.96
CA TYR A 88 -16.29 -21.90 4.95
C TYR A 88 -16.62 -22.74 3.69
N LEU A 89 -16.01 -22.42 2.54
CA LEU A 89 -16.13 -23.19 1.31
C LEU A 89 -15.30 -24.48 1.28
N GLY A 90 -14.55 -24.78 2.35
CA GLY A 90 -13.81 -26.04 2.53
C GLY A 90 -12.31 -25.93 2.21
N ALA A 91 -11.77 -24.73 2.03
CA ALA A 91 -10.33 -24.55 1.86
C ALA A 91 -9.57 -24.78 3.17
N ALA A 92 -8.48 -25.56 3.12
CA ALA A 92 -7.54 -25.67 4.22
C ALA A 92 -6.50 -24.55 4.13
N ILE A 93 -6.78 -23.40 4.75
CA ILE A 93 -5.87 -22.24 4.76
C ILE A 93 -5.01 -22.30 6.03
N PRO A 94 -3.67 -22.39 5.93
CA PRO A 94 -2.81 -22.42 7.11
C PRO A 94 -2.83 -21.09 7.86
N ARG A 95 -3.25 -21.08 9.14
CA ARG A 95 -3.34 -19.83 9.93
C ARG A 95 -1.98 -19.20 10.29
N ASP A 96 -0.90 -19.96 10.15
CA ASP A 96 0.46 -19.54 10.44
C ASP A 96 1.30 -19.31 9.17
N ALA A 97 0.66 -19.25 7.99
CA ALA A 97 1.36 -18.92 6.77
C ALA A 97 1.91 -17.49 6.88
N LYS A 98 3.23 -17.38 6.98
CA LYS A 98 3.88 -16.08 6.89
C LYS A 98 3.60 -15.52 5.48
N PRO A 99 3.24 -14.24 5.35
CA PRO A 99 3.10 -13.63 4.03
C PRO A 99 4.40 -13.90 3.26
N ILE A 100 4.26 -14.48 2.08
CA ILE A 100 5.40 -14.79 1.24
C ILE A 100 5.84 -13.47 0.63
N THR A 101 7.01 -12.99 1.04
CA THR A 101 7.69 -11.90 0.36
C THR A 101 8.22 -12.46 -0.96
N VAL A 102 7.57 -12.11 -2.06
CA VAL A 102 8.05 -12.42 -3.40
C VAL A 102 8.93 -11.25 -3.82
N ILE A 103 10.20 -11.55 -4.04
CA ILE A 103 11.20 -10.61 -4.54
C ILE A 103 11.36 -10.90 -6.03
N GLU A 104 10.98 -9.93 -6.87
CA GLU A 104 11.12 -10.03 -8.31
C GLU A 104 12.18 -9.03 -8.77
N THR A 105 13.16 -9.49 -9.55
CA THR A 105 14.05 -8.59 -10.27
C THR A 105 13.28 -7.97 -11.43
N THR A 106 13.33 -6.65 -11.55
CA THR A 106 12.69 -5.90 -12.64
C THR A 106 13.67 -4.89 -13.21
N ASP A 107 13.78 -4.89 -14.53
CA ASP A 107 14.52 -3.92 -15.34
C ASP A 107 13.66 -2.70 -15.71
N ASP A 108 12.42 -2.61 -15.20
CA ASP A 108 11.54 -1.47 -15.44
C ASP A 108 12.22 -0.21 -14.86
N HIS A 109 12.67 0.71 -15.71
CA HIS A 109 13.15 2.01 -15.25
C HIS A 109 11.98 2.97 -15.04
N ARG A 110 12.16 3.93 -14.14
CA ARG A 110 11.17 4.97 -13.91
C ARG A 110 11.11 5.89 -15.13
N GLU A 111 9.99 5.86 -15.83
CA GLU A 111 9.73 6.76 -16.98
C GLU A 111 8.99 8.05 -16.57
N ALA A 112 8.71 8.23 -15.29
CA ALA A 112 7.87 9.33 -14.77
C ALA A 112 8.40 10.73 -15.11
N ASP A 113 9.71 10.88 -15.31
CA ASP A 113 10.33 12.17 -15.64
C ASP A 113 10.12 12.58 -17.10
N TYR A 114 9.81 11.64 -18.00
CA TYR A 114 9.56 11.93 -19.42
C TYR A 114 8.15 12.48 -19.69
N TYR A 115 7.22 12.31 -18.75
CA TYR A 115 5.83 12.67 -18.93
C TYR A 115 5.34 13.61 -17.82
N ASN A 116 4.70 14.71 -18.22
CA ASN A 116 4.12 15.66 -17.29
C ASN A 116 2.89 15.09 -16.58
N ARG A 117 2.63 15.59 -15.37
CA ARG A 117 1.39 15.28 -14.65
C ARG A 117 0.22 16.04 -15.29
N GLU A 118 -0.68 15.29 -15.89
CA GLU A 118 -2.00 15.80 -16.27
C GLU A 118 -2.99 15.55 -15.14
N GLU A 119 -3.75 16.57 -14.77
CA GLU A 119 -4.87 16.41 -13.83
C GLU A 119 -6.07 15.82 -14.59
N PRO A 120 -6.83 14.92 -13.96
CA PRO A 120 -8.09 14.46 -14.52
C PRO A 120 -9.06 15.65 -14.70
N PRO A 121 -9.88 15.66 -15.77
CA PRO A 121 -10.86 16.71 -15.96
C PRO A 121 -11.83 16.75 -14.78
N ILE A 122 -12.11 17.95 -14.26
CA ILE A 122 -13.00 18.13 -13.11
C ILE A 122 -14.33 18.70 -13.59
N LEU A 123 -15.43 18.08 -13.16
CA LEU A 123 -16.77 18.58 -13.43
C LEU A 123 -16.94 20.02 -12.87
N PRO A 124 -17.48 20.96 -13.65
CA PRO A 124 -17.76 22.32 -13.18
C PRO A 124 -18.60 22.34 -11.90
N ALA A 125 -18.31 23.27 -10.99
CA ALA A 125 -18.90 23.29 -9.64
C ALA A 125 -20.43 23.39 -9.65
N ASP A 126 -21.00 24.13 -10.61
CA ASP A 126 -22.43 24.30 -10.84
C ASP A 126 -23.16 23.00 -11.24
N LYS A 127 -22.40 21.98 -11.66
CA LYS A 127 -22.92 20.66 -12.07
C LYS A 127 -22.73 19.57 -11.00
N ARG A 128 -22.14 19.87 -9.84
CA ARG A 128 -21.87 18.92 -8.76
C ARG A 128 -23.04 18.81 -7.78
N MET A 129 -24.22 18.51 -8.32
CA MET A 129 -25.48 18.55 -7.56
C MET A 129 -26.01 17.16 -7.19
N ASP A 130 -25.39 16.10 -7.70
CA ASP A 130 -25.76 14.71 -7.47
C ASP A 130 -24.51 13.84 -7.24
N MET A 131 -24.69 12.52 -7.29
CA MET A 131 -23.62 11.52 -7.12
C MET A 131 -22.80 11.28 -8.40
N THR A 132 -22.88 12.16 -9.40
CA THR A 132 -22.04 12.07 -10.59
C THR A 132 -20.56 12.23 -10.20
N PRO A 133 -19.65 11.40 -10.74
CA PRO A 133 -18.22 11.56 -10.50
C PRO A 133 -17.76 12.98 -10.82
N VAL A 134 -17.16 13.64 -9.82
CA VAL A 134 -16.62 15.00 -9.95
C VAL A 134 -15.29 14.97 -10.69
N GLU A 135 -14.46 13.98 -10.38
CA GLU A 135 -13.25 13.67 -11.12
C GLU A 135 -13.63 12.75 -12.27
N LEU A 136 -13.48 13.25 -13.49
CA LEU A 136 -13.84 12.52 -14.70
C LEU A 136 -12.69 11.61 -15.11
N PRO A 137 -12.99 10.43 -15.71
CA PRO A 137 -11.95 9.53 -16.15
C PRO A 137 -11.12 10.18 -17.26
N TRP A 138 -9.83 9.83 -17.27
CA TRP A 138 -8.98 10.01 -18.43
C TRP A 138 -9.50 9.22 -19.63
N ASN A 139 -9.20 9.70 -20.84
CA ASN A 139 -9.29 8.84 -22.02
C ASN A 139 -8.17 7.77 -21.97
N ASP A 140 -8.24 6.78 -22.85
CA ASP A 140 -7.30 5.65 -22.86
C ASP A 140 -5.83 6.09 -22.98
N GLU A 141 -5.53 7.07 -23.82
CA GLU A 141 -4.17 7.59 -24.03
C GLU A 141 -3.63 8.29 -22.77
N GLN A 142 -4.45 9.13 -22.15
CA GLN A 142 -4.12 9.80 -20.90
C GLN A 142 -3.95 8.80 -19.75
N ALA A 143 -4.80 7.77 -19.68
CA ALA A 143 -4.71 6.73 -18.67
C ALA A 143 -3.42 5.92 -18.81
N ILE A 144 -3.06 5.54 -20.05
CA ILE A 144 -1.79 4.84 -20.34
C ILE A 144 -0.60 5.73 -19.98
N THR A 145 -0.61 7.00 -20.39
CA THR A 145 0.48 7.95 -20.08
C THR A 145 0.62 8.15 -18.57
N ALA A 146 -0.49 8.26 -17.84
CA ALA A 146 -0.47 8.35 -16.39
C ALA A 146 0.06 7.07 -15.73
N ALA A 147 -0.25 5.89 -16.28
CA ALA A 147 0.28 4.61 -15.78
C ALA A 147 1.80 4.48 -16.01
N LEU A 148 2.31 4.96 -17.14
CA LEU A 148 3.76 5.02 -17.42
C LEU A 148 4.51 5.91 -16.43
N ARG A 149 3.82 6.87 -15.79
CA ARG A 149 4.38 7.72 -14.72
C ARG A 149 4.45 7.06 -13.35
N CYS A 150 4.31 5.73 -13.26
CA CYS A 150 4.47 5.00 -12.01
C CYS A 150 5.85 5.25 -11.40
N PHE A 151 5.89 5.67 -10.13
CA PHE A 151 7.12 5.88 -9.37
C PHE A 151 7.73 4.58 -8.82
N GLN A 152 7.12 3.42 -9.11
CA GLN A 152 7.61 2.10 -8.67
C GLN A 152 7.85 2.03 -7.16
N CYS A 153 6.87 2.52 -6.36
CA CYS A 153 6.97 2.54 -4.90
C CYS A 153 7.01 1.14 -4.25
N ASP A 154 6.77 0.10 -5.05
CA ASP A 154 6.89 -1.31 -4.67
C ASP A 154 8.30 -1.89 -4.94
N THR A 155 9.25 -1.07 -5.37
CA THR A 155 10.66 -1.44 -5.51
C THR A 155 11.50 -0.87 -4.37
N VAL A 156 12.47 -1.66 -3.90
CA VAL A 156 13.42 -1.28 -2.85
C VAL A 156 14.85 -1.62 -3.28
N HIS A 157 15.83 -0.95 -2.68
CA HIS A 157 17.24 -1.21 -2.96
C HIS A 157 17.64 -2.61 -2.46
N HIS A 158 18.35 -3.35 -3.30
CA HIS A 158 19.06 -4.57 -2.95
C HIS A 158 20.53 -4.40 -3.29
N VAL A 159 21.40 -4.63 -2.31
CA VAL A 159 22.85 -4.54 -2.49
C VAL A 159 23.48 -5.90 -2.27
N ASP A 160 24.28 -6.36 -3.25
CA ASP A 160 25.20 -7.47 -3.06
C ASP A 160 26.39 -7.01 -2.20
N GLU A 161 26.33 -7.37 -0.92
CA GLU A 161 27.34 -7.03 0.09
C GLU A 161 28.72 -7.63 -0.24
N SER A 162 28.77 -8.74 -0.97
CA SER A 162 30.03 -9.41 -1.33
C SER A 162 30.77 -8.68 -2.46
N THR A 163 30.05 -7.91 -3.26
CA THR A 163 30.59 -7.16 -4.41
C THR A 163 30.76 -5.68 -4.09
N CYS A 164 30.02 -5.13 -3.12
CA CYS A 164 30.08 -3.72 -2.76
C CYS A 164 31.46 -3.30 -2.24
N ILE A 165 32.11 -2.34 -2.92
CA ILE A 165 33.44 -1.82 -2.56
C ILE A 165 33.41 -0.52 -1.72
N LEU A 166 32.25 -0.14 -1.17
CA LEU A 166 32.07 1.07 -0.35
C LEU A 166 32.59 2.38 -0.98
N CYS A 167 32.59 2.45 -2.32
CA CYS A 167 33.16 3.58 -3.07
C CYS A 167 32.44 4.91 -2.80
N GLY A 168 31.15 4.90 -2.44
CA GLY A 168 30.35 6.11 -2.21
C GLY A 168 29.63 6.65 -3.44
N ALA A 169 29.84 6.09 -4.63
CA ALA A 169 29.26 6.60 -5.87
C ALA A 169 27.72 6.74 -5.81
N CYS A 170 27.03 5.78 -5.20
CA CYS A 170 25.57 5.82 -5.05
C CYS A 170 25.05 6.96 -4.16
N ASP A 171 25.81 7.36 -3.14
CA ASP A 171 25.51 8.51 -2.27
C ASP A 171 25.82 9.83 -3.00
N ASP A 172 26.98 9.90 -3.66
CA ASP A 172 27.45 11.09 -4.36
C ASP A 172 26.48 11.53 -5.46
N VAL A 173 25.96 10.58 -6.25
CA VAL A 173 25.04 10.86 -7.37
C VAL A 173 23.59 11.03 -6.96
N CYS A 174 23.22 10.76 -5.70
CA CYS A 174 21.83 10.80 -5.26
C CYS A 174 21.30 12.26 -5.26
N PRO A 175 20.33 12.62 -6.12
CA PRO A 175 19.88 14.00 -6.25
C PRO A 175 19.12 14.48 -4.99
N GLU A 176 18.41 13.58 -4.33
CA GLU A 176 17.61 13.87 -3.12
C GLU A 176 18.40 13.73 -1.82
N LYS A 177 19.69 13.33 -1.91
CA LYS A 177 20.51 12.94 -0.75
C LYS A 177 19.74 12.01 0.19
N ALA A 178 19.36 10.85 -0.36
CA ALA A 178 18.58 9.81 0.30
C ALA A 178 19.41 8.59 0.72
N LEU A 179 20.69 8.54 0.38
CA LEU A 179 21.63 7.46 0.69
C LEU A 179 22.78 8.04 1.52
N ASP A 180 23.22 7.33 2.55
CA ASP A 180 24.47 7.62 3.26
C ASP A 180 25.38 6.38 3.20
N VAL A 181 26.58 6.53 2.63
CA VAL A 181 27.59 5.46 2.64
C VAL A 181 28.55 5.70 3.81
N VAL A 182 28.38 4.94 4.88
CA VAL A 182 29.19 5.07 6.09
C VAL A 182 30.35 4.08 6.03
N VAL A 183 31.57 4.59 5.97
CA VAL A 183 32.80 3.80 6.10
C VAL A 183 33.40 4.04 7.49
N TYR A 184 33.55 2.98 8.28
CA TYR A 184 34.06 3.10 9.64
C TYR A 184 35.51 3.61 9.64
N GLY A 185 35.76 4.66 10.43
CA GLY A 185 37.07 5.32 10.49
C GLY A 185 37.27 6.44 9.47
N GLU A 186 36.33 6.64 8.54
CA GLU A 186 36.31 7.79 7.63
C GLU A 186 35.23 8.79 8.06
N ASN A 187 35.49 10.08 7.89
CA ASN A 187 34.49 11.13 8.10
C ASN A 187 33.81 11.42 6.76
N ARG A 188 32.68 10.74 6.51
CA ARG A 188 31.76 11.05 5.41
C ARG A 188 30.56 11.84 5.93
N ASP A 189 29.96 12.65 5.06
CA ASP A 189 28.68 13.29 5.36
C ASP A 189 27.58 12.22 5.47
N THR A 190 26.68 12.39 6.42
CA THR A 190 25.52 11.51 6.63
C THR A 190 24.26 12.36 6.77
N SER A 191 23.97 13.14 5.72
CA SER A 191 22.93 14.15 5.73
C SER A 191 21.57 13.62 5.25
N SER A 192 21.50 12.35 4.79
CA SER A 192 20.25 11.77 4.34
C SER A 192 19.24 11.58 5.47
N GLY A 193 19.72 11.37 6.71
CA GLY A 193 18.87 10.98 7.84
C GLY A 193 18.34 9.55 7.71
N GLY A 194 18.98 8.72 6.89
CA GLY A 194 18.60 7.35 6.62
C GLY A 194 18.71 6.46 7.85
N PHE A 195 17.77 5.53 7.95
CA PHE A 195 17.69 4.57 9.06
C PHE A 195 17.49 3.13 8.59
N VAL A 196 17.23 2.91 7.30
CA VAL A 196 17.12 1.57 6.73
C VAL A 196 18.49 1.13 6.21
N GLU A 197 19.07 0.12 6.84
CA GLU A 197 20.32 -0.50 6.39
C GLU A 197 20.05 -1.43 5.21
N ILE A 198 20.73 -1.19 4.09
CA ILE A 198 20.58 -1.98 2.85
C ILE A 198 21.85 -2.76 2.47
N CYS A 199 22.96 -2.50 3.16
CA CYS A 199 24.24 -3.15 2.95
C CYS A 199 25.08 -3.03 4.21
N ASN A 200 25.74 -4.11 4.60
CA ASN A 200 26.75 -4.14 5.66
C ASN A 200 27.89 -5.05 5.22
N THR A 201 29.03 -4.46 4.86
CA THR A 201 30.13 -5.22 4.26
C THR A 201 31.48 -4.90 4.89
N VAL A 202 32.38 -5.87 4.79
CA VAL A 202 33.76 -5.80 5.24
C VAL A 202 34.64 -6.21 4.06
N LEU A 203 35.44 -5.27 3.59
CA LEU A 203 36.42 -5.49 2.55
C LEU A 203 37.68 -6.12 3.14
N GLY A 204 38.20 -7.12 2.43
CA GLY A 204 39.48 -7.75 2.78
C GLY A 204 40.65 -6.77 2.75
N GLU A 205 41.79 -7.18 3.32
CA GLU A 205 43.00 -6.34 3.40
C GLU A 205 43.47 -5.84 2.03
N GLU A 206 43.22 -6.61 0.97
CA GLU A 206 43.54 -6.26 -0.43
C GLU A 206 42.85 -4.97 -0.92
N PHE A 207 41.74 -4.59 -0.30
CA PHE A 207 40.97 -3.38 -0.60
C PHE A 207 41.04 -2.36 0.55
N GLY A 208 42.08 -2.44 1.38
CA GLY A 208 42.34 -1.51 2.48
C GLY A 208 41.62 -1.83 3.78
N GLY A 209 41.03 -3.03 3.94
CA GLY A 209 40.45 -3.50 5.20
C GLY A 209 39.25 -2.67 5.69
N LYS A 210 38.53 -2.01 4.77
CA LYS A 210 37.44 -1.10 5.12
C LYS A 210 36.21 -1.90 5.53
N ALA A 211 35.52 -1.42 6.56
CA ALA A 211 34.21 -1.93 6.93
C ALA A 211 33.22 -0.77 6.90
N GLY A 212 31.97 -1.03 6.52
CA GLY A 212 30.99 0.02 6.39
C GLY A 212 29.61 -0.49 6.07
N LYS A 213 28.67 0.45 5.99
CA LYS A 213 27.27 0.18 5.71
C LYS A 213 26.65 1.28 4.85
N ILE A 214 25.55 0.94 4.20
CA ILE A 214 24.77 1.89 3.41
C ILE A 214 23.40 2.02 4.06
N LEU A 215 23.01 3.27 4.35
CA LEU A 215 21.72 3.62 4.91
C LEU A 215 20.87 4.36 3.88
N VAL A 216 19.57 4.08 3.84
CA VAL A 216 18.60 4.76 2.98
C VAL A 216 17.56 5.48 3.82
N ASN A 217 17.20 6.68 3.39
CA ASN A 217 16.01 7.40 3.78
C ASN A 217 14.92 7.25 2.70
N TYR A 218 13.98 6.34 2.90
CA TYR A 218 12.88 6.11 1.96
C TYR A 218 11.84 7.25 1.93
N ASP A 219 11.84 8.16 2.91
CA ASP A 219 11.00 9.37 2.86
C ASP A 219 11.57 10.41 1.87
N ARG A 220 12.85 10.28 1.50
CA ARG A 220 13.52 11.14 0.51
C ARG A 220 13.75 10.44 -0.82
N CYS A 221 13.97 9.13 -0.82
CA CYS A 221 14.24 8.40 -2.05
C CYS A 221 13.03 8.44 -2.98
N THR A 222 13.22 8.90 -4.21
CA THR A 222 12.16 8.96 -5.23
C THR A 222 12.18 7.75 -6.18
N ASN A 223 12.98 6.71 -5.89
CA ASN A 223 13.20 5.54 -6.75
C ASN A 223 13.63 5.92 -8.18
N CYS A 224 14.55 6.89 -8.31
CA CYS A 224 15.07 7.35 -9.61
C CYS A 224 16.11 6.42 -10.26
N ARG A 225 16.62 5.41 -9.52
CA ARG A 225 17.63 4.43 -9.97
C ARG A 225 19.00 4.96 -10.43
N ILE A 226 19.28 6.25 -10.34
CA ILE A 226 20.60 6.83 -10.68
C ILE A 226 21.75 6.14 -9.92
N CYS A 227 21.51 5.69 -8.67
CA CYS A 227 22.48 4.94 -7.89
C CYS A 227 22.80 3.53 -8.42
N GLU A 228 21.84 2.86 -9.06
CA GLU A 228 22.01 1.60 -9.80
C GLU A 228 22.90 1.84 -11.02
N ASP A 229 22.56 2.84 -11.84
CA ASP A 229 23.28 3.18 -13.07
C ASP A 229 24.74 3.59 -12.86
N HIS A 230 25.06 4.21 -11.72
CA HIS A 230 26.40 4.73 -11.42
C HIS A 230 27.23 3.80 -10.54
N CYS A 231 26.74 2.60 -10.22
CA CYS A 231 27.50 1.66 -9.43
C CYS A 231 28.64 1.07 -10.27
N PRO A 232 29.93 1.33 -9.95
CA PRO A 232 31.05 0.87 -10.78
C PRO A 232 31.22 -0.65 -10.78
N VAL A 233 30.61 -1.35 -9.83
CA VAL A 233 30.66 -2.81 -9.66
C VAL A 233 29.29 -3.47 -9.80
N ASN A 234 28.26 -2.73 -10.21
CA ASN A 234 26.88 -3.22 -10.40
C ASN A 234 26.31 -4.02 -9.21
N CYS A 235 26.65 -3.62 -7.98
CA CYS A 235 26.22 -4.36 -6.78
C CYS A 235 24.89 -3.86 -6.20
N ILE A 236 24.44 -2.65 -6.54
CA ILE A 236 23.17 -2.09 -6.09
C ILE A 236 22.15 -2.17 -7.22
N THR A 237 20.97 -2.70 -6.89
CA THR A 237 19.86 -2.92 -7.82
C THR A 237 18.53 -2.58 -7.16
N PHE A 238 17.45 -2.48 -7.93
CA PHE A 238 16.09 -2.37 -7.39
C PHE A 238 15.32 -3.68 -7.57
N GLN A 239 14.71 -4.16 -6.49
CA GLN A 239 13.89 -5.36 -6.50
C GLN A 239 12.47 -5.04 -6.09
N ARG A 240 11.50 -5.63 -6.79
CA ARG A 240 10.08 -5.47 -6.51
C ARG A 240 9.70 -6.40 -5.38
N VAL A 241 9.10 -5.85 -4.34
CA VAL A 241 8.67 -6.60 -3.15
C VAL A 241 7.17 -6.70 -3.15
N ARG A 242 6.65 -7.90 -3.41
CA ARG A 242 5.22 -8.19 -3.30
C ARG A 242 4.95 -9.04 -2.07
N PHE A 243 3.91 -8.69 -1.34
CA PHE A 243 3.40 -9.52 -0.26
C PHE A 243 2.30 -10.41 -0.81
N ARG A 244 2.54 -11.72 -0.83
CA ARG A 244 1.48 -12.69 -1.08
C ARG A 244 0.95 -13.21 0.24
N ASP A 245 -0.21 -12.67 0.62
CA ASP A 245 -1.02 -13.21 1.73
C ASP A 245 -1.67 -14.53 1.30
N ASP A 246 -1.89 -15.42 2.25
CA ASP A 246 -2.51 -16.73 2.02
C ASP A 246 -4.02 -16.66 1.76
N ALA A 247 -4.65 -15.50 2.03
CA ALA A 247 -5.99 -15.18 1.53
C ALA A 247 -6.05 -14.97 -0.01
N MET A 248 -4.91 -14.69 -0.66
CA MET A 248 -4.82 -14.49 -2.12
C MET A 248 -4.41 -15.75 -2.89
N GLN A 249 -4.39 -16.93 -2.23
CA GLN A 249 -4.30 -18.19 -2.96
C GLN A 249 -5.63 -18.46 -3.67
N MET A 250 -5.69 -18.05 -4.94
CA MET A 250 -6.75 -18.47 -5.85
C MET A 250 -6.72 -20.00 -5.93
N ILE A 251 -7.69 -20.66 -5.31
CA ILE A 251 -7.95 -22.08 -5.59
C ILE A 251 -8.44 -22.11 -7.03
N PRO A 252 -7.83 -22.90 -7.93
CA PRO A 252 -8.41 -23.13 -9.24
C PRO A 252 -9.85 -23.56 -9.02
N LEU A 253 -10.81 -22.82 -9.58
CA LEU A 253 -12.20 -23.26 -9.57
C LEU A 253 -12.23 -24.58 -10.31
N THR A 254 -12.24 -25.70 -9.59
CA THR A 254 -12.65 -26.98 -10.16
C THR A 254 -14.05 -26.71 -10.69
N PRO A 255 -14.31 -26.83 -12.00
CA PRO A 255 -15.63 -26.61 -12.54
C PRO A 255 -16.60 -27.42 -11.69
N VAL A 256 -17.55 -26.75 -11.05
CA VAL A 256 -18.67 -27.46 -10.41
C VAL A 256 -19.22 -28.33 -11.51
N ALA A 257 -19.08 -29.66 -11.39
CA ALA A 257 -19.62 -30.61 -12.34
C ALA A 257 -21.04 -30.14 -12.62
N SER A 258 -21.32 -29.80 -13.89
CA SER A 258 -22.58 -29.22 -14.30
C SER A 258 -23.67 -30.02 -13.62
N ARG A 259 -24.43 -29.40 -12.71
CA ARG A 259 -25.61 -30.06 -12.13
C ARG A 259 -26.39 -30.57 -13.33
N ASP A 260 -26.56 -31.89 -13.39
CA ASP A 260 -27.34 -32.52 -14.43
C ASP A 260 -28.63 -31.71 -14.56
N ARG A 261 -28.81 -31.10 -15.73
CA ARG A 261 -30.07 -30.46 -16.05
C ARG A 261 -31.13 -31.54 -15.85
N MET A 262 -32.04 -31.32 -14.90
CA MET A 262 -33.21 -32.20 -14.78
C MET A 262 -33.80 -32.37 -16.17
N PRO A 263 -34.02 -33.60 -16.65
CA PRO A 263 -34.55 -33.81 -17.99
C PRO A 263 -35.89 -33.07 -18.08
N ALA A 264 -36.05 -32.29 -19.16
CA ALA A 264 -37.18 -31.41 -19.39
C ALA A 264 -38.52 -32.14 -19.64
N ASN A 265 -38.67 -33.39 -19.18
CA ASN A 265 -39.89 -34.17 -19.29
C ASN A 265 -40.11 -34.96 -17.99
N ALA A 266 -40.69 -34.31 -17.00
CA ALA A 266 -41.56 -34.95 -16.03
C ALA A 266 -42.95 -34.32 -16.22
N VAL A 267 -43.90 -35.17 -16.58
CA VAL A 267 -45.33 -34.88 -16.78
C VAL A 267 -45.95 -34.25 -15.54
#